data_AF-A0A3Q4FXI2-F1
#
_entry.id   AF-A0A3Q4FXI2-F1
#
_cell.length_a   1.000
_cell.length_b   1.000
_cell.length_c   1.000
_cell.angle_alpha   90.00
_cell.angle_beta   90.00
_cell.angle_gamma   90.00
#
_symmetry.space_group_name_H-M   'P 1'
#
loop_
_entity.id
_entity.type
_entity.pdbx_description
1 polymer ?
#
loop_
_entity_poly.entity_id
_entity_poly.type
_entity_poly.pdbx_seq_one_letter_code
_entity_poly.pdbx_strand_id
1 'polypeptide(L)'
;MCCVCVSGPCIMAQPVQRSKLKDLSGRQIEEPRGPGPFYFFGGTNGAKIVSNYCESRGWKRIYNKDREDFNLKWCETKSPAQYSNFREGRQLMYQIPNNKVLTTKIGLLSSLQQYERVSSRVSHGQALRLKMEEFIPTTLRMDVREEREAFFSRMWICKPTGMNQGRGIFLLKSKEDIAAFRLKLKHMEDRRFNRKMHYRQPQAYIVQHYIQNPLLLKGKKFDVRSYLLIACTAPYVVFFRHGYVRLTCDLYDPTSKNLSAHLTNQYMQKKNPLYSQLKEDTVWSMESFNAYVNDRFQAAKDLPRDWVLGAFAKRMQQIMSQCFLAVKSKLDCRLGFFDLIGCDFLVDEDFKVWLLEMNCNPALHTNCEVLKEVIPSVVVETLDLTLEIFRKIRGRQKIFPLVSQREFVHLYSAFSTTEKSSTELPKNTK
;
A
#
# COMPACT_ATOMS: atom_id res chain seq x y z
N MET A 1 -21.87 10.71 54.73
CA MET A 1 -21.32 11.40 55.91
C MET A 1 -19.97 10.77 56.24
N CYS A 2 -18.92 11.60 56.21
CA CYS A 2 -17.57 11.56 56.83
C CYS A 2 -16.79 10.23 56.90
N CYS A 3 -15.69 10.09 56.13
CA CYS A 3 -14.25 10.36 56.47
C CYS A 3 -13.59 9.13 57.12
N VAL A 4 -12.39 8.67 56.75
CA VAL A 4 -11.10 9.39 56.81
C VAL A 4 -10.10 8.86 55.77
N CYS A 5 -9.33 9.79 55.18
CA CYS A 5 -8.13 9.54 54.38
C CYS A 5 -6.92 9.22 55.27
N VAL A 6 -6.07 8.26 54.88
CA VAL A 6 -4.70 8.17 55.38
C VAL A 6 -3.73 8.12 54.20
N SER A 7 -2.93 9.16 54.11
CA SER A 7 -1.81 9.37 53.20
C SER A 7 -0.63 8.46 53.54
N GLY A 8 -0.16 7.68 52.56
CA GLY A 8 1.09 6.90 52.62
C GLY A 8 2.14 7.43 51.60
N PRO A 9 3.45 7.17 51.81
CA PRO A 9 4.53 7.96 51.21
C PRO A 9 4.74 7.69 49.72
N CYS A 10 5.24 8.72 49.05
CA CYS A 10 5.66 8.72 47.64
C CYS A 10 6.77 7.69 47.40
N ILE A 11 6.46 6.55 46.78
CA ILE A 11 7.45 5.59 46.32
C ILE A 11 8.04 6.16 45.03
N MET A 12 9.30 6.60 45.08
CA MET A 12 10.06 6.96 43.90
C MET A 12 10.05 5.78 42.91
N ALA A 13 9.51 6.03 41.72
CA ALA A 13 9.52 5.07 40.63
C ALA A 13 10.97 4.69 40.31
N GLN A 14 11.33 3.42 40.56
CA GLN A 14 12.58 2.87 40.07
C GLN A 14 12.61 2.93 38.53
N PRO A 15 13.76 3.23 37.91
CA PRO A 15 13.86 3.23 36.47
C PRO A 15 13.58 1.83 35.93
N VAL A 16 12.56 1.73 35.08
CA VAL A 16 12.21 0.52 34.34
C VAL A 16 13.48 -0.03 33.66
N GLN A 17 14.00 -1.15 34.15
CA GLN A 17 15.08 -1.85 33.49
C GLN A 17 14.63 -2.23 32.07
N ARG A 18 15.23 -1.57 31.06
CA ARG A 18 15.06 -1.94 29.65
C ARG A 18 15.53 -3.40 29.49
N SER A 19 14.60 -4.29 29.17
CA SER A 19 14.90 -5.68 28.83
C SER A 19 15.91 -5.71 27.67
N LYS A 20 17.13 -6.19 27.93
CA LYS A 20 18.18 -6.33 26.91
C LYS A 20 17.80 -7.45 25.92
N LEU A 21 17.87 -7.18 24.62
CA LEU A 21 17.66 -8.20 23.58
C LEU A 21 18.80 -9.24 23.65
N LYS A 22 18.41 -10.52 23.69
CA LYS A 22 19.31 -11.67 23.64
C LYS A 22 19.15 -12.37 22.29
N ASP A 23 20.23 -12.88 21.73
CA ASP A 23 20.17 -13.73 20.54
C ASP A 23 19.62 -15.14 20.87
N LEU A 24 19.46 -15.99 19.86
CA LEU A 24 19.00 -17.38 20.01
C LEU A 24 19.94 -18.26 20.86
N SER A 25 21.16 -17.79 21.14
CA SER A 25 22.15 -18.44 22.00
C SER A 25 22.21 -17.87 23.43
N GLY A 26 21.36 -16.88 23.73
CA GLY A 26 21.30 -16.23 25.04
C GLY A 26 22.37 -15.15 25.27
N ARG A 27 23.22 -14.83 24.27
CA ARG A 27 24.20 -13.73 24.37
C ARG A 27 23.50 -12.38 24.27
N GLN A 28 23.92 -11.43 25.10
CA GLN A 28 23.47 -10.03 24.98
C GLN A 28 23.96 -9.50 23.63
N ILE A 29 23.03 -8.98 22.83
CA ILE A 29 23.39 -8.30 21.60
C ILE A 29 23.98 -6.94 21.99
N GLU A 30 25.28 -6.78 21.84
CA GLU A 30 25.92 -5.48 22.05
C GLU A 30 25.60 -4.51 20.91
N GLU A 31 25.27 -3.28 21.26
CA GLU A 31 25.08 -2.20 20.28
C GLU A 31 26.42 -1.84 19.63
N PRO A 32 26.49 -1.79 18.28
CA PRO A 32 27.73 -1.47 17.60
C PRO A 32 28.17 -0.03 17.90
N ARG A 33 29.42 0.14 18.31
CA ARG A 33 30.04 1.44 18.59
C ARG A 33 30.94 1.90 17.44
N GLY A 34 31.39 3.16 17.49
CA GLY A 34 32.32 3.75 16.51
C GLY A 34 31.62 4.40 15.31
N PRO A 35 32.34 4.65 14.21
CA PRO A 35 31.75 5.25 13.01
C PRO A 35 30.77 4.28 12.35
N GLY A 36 29.67 4.87 11.85
CA GLY A 36 28.67 4.20 11.03
C GLY A 36 29.17 3.90 9.61
N PRO A 37 28.27 3.55 8.67
CA PRO A 37 26.83 3.79 8.71
C PRO A 37 26.04 2.78 9.56
N PHE A 38 24.93 3.24 10.16
CA PHE A 38 24.05 2.44 11.01
C PHE A 38 22.66 2.28 10.40
N TYR A 39 22.01 1.14 10.62
CA TYR A 39 20.60 0.97 10.28
C TYR A 39 19.80 0.30 11.40
N PHE A 40 18.55 0.72 11.55
CA PHE A 40 17.57 0.05 12.39
C PHE A 40 16.56 -0.68 11.52
N PHE A 41 16.20 -1.90 11.93
CA PHE A 41 15.11 -2.67 11.31
C PHE A 41 14.09 -3.06 12.38
N GLY A 42 12.82 -2.68 12.15
CA GLY A 42 11.69 -3.01 13.03
C GLY A 42 10.68 -3.95 12.36
N GLY A 43 10.32 -5.03 13.06
CA GLY A 43 9.37 -6.04 12.58
C GLY A 43 10.05 -7.26 11.95
N THR A 44 9.30 -8.04 11.16
CA THR A 44 9.78 -9.28 10.51
C THR A 44 9.65 -9.28 8.98
N ASN A 45 8.77 -8.44 8.42
CA ASN A 45 8.47 -8.41 6.99
C ASN A 45 9.66 -7.87 6.17
N GLY A 46 10.32 -8.72 5.38
CA GLY A 46 11.50 -8.34 4.60
C GLY A 46 12.81 -8.20 5.41
N ALA A 47 12.83 -8.62 6.68
CA ALA A 47 13.97 -8.43 7.60
C ALA A 47 15.29 -8.96 7.04
N LYS A 48 15.28 -10.17 6.48
CA LYS A 48 16.47 -10.78 5.89
C LYS A 48 16.97 -10.01 4.67
N ILE A 49 16.07 -9.55 3.80
CA ILE A 49 16.42 -8.86 2.56
C ILE A 49 17.07 -7.51 2.88
N VAL A 50 16.43 -6.70 3.74
CA VAL A 50 16.94 -5.37 4.12
C VAL A 50 18.22 -5.48 4.92
N SER A 51 18.33 -6.46 5.84
CA SER A 51 19.55 -6.65 6.63
C SER A 51 20.72 -7.06 5.73
N ASN A 52 20.54 -8.06 4.88
CA ASN A 52 21.58 -8.48 3.92
C ASN A 52 22.03 -7.33 3.01
N TYR A 53 21.08 -6.52 2.52
CA TYR A 53 21.38 -5.35 1.71
C TYR A 53 22.29 -4.35 2.47
N CYS A 54 21.95 -4.02 3.72
CA CYS A 54 22.72 -3.07 4.52
C CYS A 54 24.09 -3.64 4.91
N GLU A 55 24.13 -4.87 5.42
CA GLU A 55 25.35 -5.54 5.90
C GLU A 55 26.34 -5.78 4.76
N SER A 56 25.88 -6.14 3.56
CA SER A 56 26.75 -6.27 2.36
C SER A 56 27.44 -4.96 1.95
N ARG A 57 26.96 -3.81 2.45
CA ARG A 57 27.55 -2.48 2.25
C ARG A 57 28.38 -2.00 3.45
N GLY A 58 28.63 -2.88 4.42
CA GLY A 58 29.36 -2.56 5.64
C GLY A 58 28.55 -1.76 6.68
N TRP A 59 27.22 -1.69 6.54
CA TRP A 59 26.38 -1.00 7.53
C TRP A 59 26.19 -1.88 8.75
N LYS A 60 26.15 -1.27 9.93
CA LYS A 60 26.01 -1.98 11.21
C LYS A 60 24.57 -1.88 11.71
N ARG A 61 23.98 -3.01 12.09
CA ARG A 61 22.63 -3.06 12.65
C ARG A 61 22.59 -2.53 14.07
N ILE A 62 21.67 -1.62 14.34
CA ILE A 62 21.34 -1.15 15.69
C ILE A 62 19.99 -1.73 16.13
N TYR A 63 19.82 -1.96 17.43
CA TYR A 63 18.61 -2.54 18.03
C TYR A 63 17.87 -1.55 18.94
N ASN A 64 18.58 -0.56 19.47
CA ASN A 64 18.03 0.56 20.18
C ASN A 64 17.35 1.51 19.19
N LYS A 65 16.02 1.42 19.13
CA LYS A 65 15.18 2.26 18.26
C LYS A 65 15.27 3.77 18.54
N ASP A 66 15.78 4.16 19.71
CA ASP A 66 15.88 5.55 20.14
C ASP A 66 17.22 6.20 19.75
N ARG A 67 18.17 5.41 19.25
CA ARG A 67 19.49 5.91 18.80
C ARG A 67 19.30 6.91 17.66
N GLU A 68 20.06 8.01 17.67
CA GLU A 68 19.83 9.15 16.76
C GLU A 68 20.82 9.28 15.60
N ASP A 69 21.85 8.44 15.56
CA ASP A 69 22.92 8.44 14.57
C ASP A 69 22.72 7.39 13.46
N PHE A 70 21.50 6.87 13.31
CA PHE A 70 21.18 5.97 12.20
C PHE A 70 21.22 6.69 10.85
N ASN A 71 21.55 5.95 9.79
CA ASN A 71 21.45 6.40 8.40
C ASN A 71 20.14 5.94 7.77
N LEU A 72 19.65 4.75 8.13
CA LEU A 72 18.38 4.19 7.65
C LEU A 72 17.59 3.61 8.82
N LYS A 73 16.30 3.96 8.90
CA LYS A 73 15.34 3.30 9.77
C LYS A 73 14.26 2.65 8.93
N TRP A 74 14.26 1.32 8.89
CA TRP A 74 13.26 0.51 8.20
C TRP A 74 12.26 -0.05 9.22
N CYS A 75 11.14 0.64 9.43
CA CYS A 75 10.07 0.15 10.29
C CYS A 75 8.73 0.83 9.98
N GLU A 76 7.63 0.22 10.40
CA GLU A 76 6.32 0.88 10.31
C GLU A 76 6.22 2.08 11.27
N THR A 77 5.73 3.22 10.79
CA THR A 77 5.47 4.47 11.52
C THR A 77 4.03 4.49 12.08
N LYS A 78 3.76 3.59 13.02
CA LYS A 78 2.48 3.46 13.74
C LYS A 78 2.24 4.57 14.78
N SER A 79 3.29 5.19 15.31
CA SER A 79 3.19 6.28 16.29
C SER A 79 4.30 7.34 16.15
N PRO A 80 4.06 8.58 16.61
CA PRO A 80 5.06 9.66 16.60
C PRO A 80 6.39 9.28 17.27
N ALA A 81 6.34 8.48 18.33
CA ALA A 81 7.54 8.03 19.06
C ALA A 81 8.53 7.22 18.20
N GLN A 82 8.08 6.65 17.07
CA GLN A 82 8.97 5.87 16.20
C GLN A 82 9.83 6.74 15.29
N TYR A 83 9.41 7.98 15.02
CA TYR A 83 10.11 8.91 14.14
C TYR A 83 10.39 10.27 14.79
N SER A 84 10.16 10.42 16.10
CA SER A 84 10.45 11.66 16.84
C SER A 84 11.91 12.09 16.73
N ASN A 85 12.82 11.12 16.68
CA ASN A 85 14.27 11.36 16.63
C ASN A 85 14.79 11.51 15.18
N PHE A 86 13.89 11.56 14.19
CA PHE A 86 14.26 11.69 12.79
C PHE A 86 14.77 13.10 12.47
N ARG A 87 15.98 13.15 11.93
CA ARG A 87 16.68 14.36 11.50
C ARG A 87 16.64 14.47 9.98
N GLU A 88 15.79 15.37 9.51
CA GLU A 88 15.60 15.67 8.10
C GLU A 88 16.91 16.04 7.39
N GLY A 89 17.08 15.55 6.15
CA GLY A 89 18.28 15.77 5.36
C GLY A 89 19.54 15.04 5.85
N ARG A 90 19.47 14.32 6.98
CA ARG A 90 20.57 13.51 7.51
C ARG A 90 20.30 12.01 7.45
N GLN A 91 19.03 11.61 7.56
CA GLN A 91 18.63 10.21 7.72
C GLN A 91 17.56 9.81 6.71
N LEU A 92 17.44 8.51 6.48
CA LEU A 92 16.34 7.89 5.73
C LEU A 92 15.37 7.20 6.68
N MET A 93 14.06 7.40 6.46
CA MET A 93 12.97 6.76 7.19
C MET A 93 12.02 6.09 6.19
N TYR A 94 11.91 4.77 6.31
CA TYR A 94 10.90 4.01 5.59
C TYR A 94 9.54 4.26 6.22
N GLN A 95 8.55 4.43 5.35
CA GLN A 95 7.15 4.73 5.62
C GLN A 95 6.89 6.20 5.99
N ILE A 96 6.04 6.85 5.19
CA ILE A 96 5.61 8.23 5.44
C ILE A 96 4.61 8.20 6.62
N PRO A 97 4.80 8.99 7.70
CA PRO A 97 4.00 8.86 8.92
C PRO A 97 2.49 8.91 8.72
N ASN A 98 2.02 9.78 7.84
CA ASN A 98 0.60 9.98 7.57
C ASN A 98 0.10 9.26 6.30
N ASN A 99 0.82 8.24 5.79
CA ASN A 99 0.47 7.52 4.55
C ASN A 99 -0.93 6.86 4.56
N LYS A 100 -1.60 6.79 5.71
CA LYS A 100 -2.98 6.28 5.88
C LYS A 100 -3.99 7.02 5.02
N VAL A 101 -3.70 8.25 4.60
CA VAL A 101 -4.49 9.01 3.62
C VAL A 101 -4.57 8.32 2.25
N LEU A 102 -3.65 7.38 1.98
CA LEU A 102 -3.55 6.60 0.75
C LEU A 102 -3.73 5.09 1.02
N THR A 103 -3.24 4.60 2.16
CA THR A 103 -3.09 3.16 2.43
C THR A 103 -4.20 2.52 3.26
N THR A 104 -5.22 3.31 3.62
CA THR A 104 -6.43 2.80 4.27
C THR A 104 -7.63 2.91 3.34
N LYS A 105 -8.58 1.98 3.46
CA LYS A 105 -9.81 1.97 2.66
C LYS A 105 -10.55 3.32 2.68
N ILE A 106 -10.72 3.89 3.87
CA ILE A 106 -11.39 5.19 4.05
C ILE A 106 -10.50 6.36 3.63
N GLY A 107 -9.20 6.31 3.93
CA GLY A 107 -8.25 7.35 3.54
C GLY A 107 -8.20 7.51 2.03
N LEU A 108 -8.01 6.41 1.30
CA LEU A 108 -7.98 6.39 -0.17
C LEU A 108 -9.29 6.94 -0.75
N LEU A 109 -10.44 6.40 -0.32
CA LEU A 109 -11.75 6.81 -0.81
C LEU A 109 -12.02 8.30 -0.56
N SER A 110 -11.79 8.76 0.67
CA SER A 110 -12.02 10.17 1.05
C SER A 110 -11.07 11.10 0.31
N SER A 111 -9.82 10.68 0.10
CA SER A 111 -8.84 11.48 -0.63
C SER A 111 -9.20 11.64 -2.09
N LEU A 112 -9.64 10.57 -2.76
CA LEU A 112 -10.08 10.60 -4.14
C LEU A 112 -11.36 11.42 -4.33
N GLN A 113 -12.38 11.19 -3.49
CA GLN A 113 -13.62 11.97 -3.51
C GLN A 113 -13.35 13.47 -3.31
N GLN A 114 -12.49 13.83 -2.35
CA GLN A 114 -12.12 15.23 -2.15
C GLN A 114 -11.37 15.79 -3.37
N TYR A 115 -10.43 15.02 -3.92
CA TYR A 115 -9.66 15.45 -5.09
C TYR A 115 -10.55 15.70 -6.30
N GLU A 116 -11.53 14.83 -6.56
CA GLU A 116 -12.50 14.97 -7.64
C GLU A 116 -13.39 16.21 -7.45
N ARG A 117 -13.92 16.43 -6.24
CA ARG A 117 -14.75 17.62 -5.89
C ARG A 117 -14.00 18.94 -6.03
N VAL A 118 -12.71 18.98 -5.69
CA VAL A 118 -11.88 20.19 -5.82
C VAL A 118 -11.50 20.39 -7.29
N SER A 119 -11.13 19.31 -7.98
CA SER A 119 -10.70 19.35 -9.38
C SER A 119 -11.81 19.77 -10.33
N SER A 120 -13.06 19.42 -10.04
CA SER A 120 -14.23 19.82 -10.85
C SER A 120 -14.54 21.33 -10.76
N ARG A 121 -14.02 22.04 -9.76
CA ARG A 121 -14.20 23.48 -9.56
C ARG A 121 -13.12 24.31 -10.25
N VAL A 122 -11.99 23.69 -10.61
CA VAL A 122 -10.83 24.36 -11.22
C VAL A 122 -10.73 23.89 -12.67
N SER A 123 -11.66 24.36 -13.50
CA SER A 123 -11.74 24.05 -14.93
C SER A 123 -10.75 24.88 -15.74
N HIS A 124 -9.45 24.72 -15.52
CA HIS A 124 -8.41 25.24 -16.43
C HIS A 124 -7.36 24.15 -16.70
N GLY A 125 -7.52 23.44 -17.82
CA GLY A 125 -6.37 22.96 -18.61
C GLY A 125 -5.73 21.59 -18.33
N GLN A 126 -6.42 20.55 -17.83
CA GLN A 126 -5.83 19.19 -17.78
C GLN A 126 -6.72 18.11 -18.41
N ALA A 127 -6.44 17.77 -19.67
CA ALA A 127 -7.17 16.82 -20.51
C ALA A 127 -6.98 15.32 -20.16
N LEU A 128 -6.49 14.96 -18.96
CA LEU A 128 -6.07 13.58 -18.64
C LEU A 128 -6.39 13.13 -17.20
N ARG A 129 -7.44 13.67 -16.56
CA ARG A 129 -7.82 13.25 -15.20
C ARG A 129 -8.83 12.10 -15.25
N LEU A 130 -8.48 10.99 -14.60
CA LEU A 130 -9.39 9.85 -14.44
C LEU A 130 -10.44 10.13 -13.35
N LYS A 131 -11.71 9.92 -13.68
CA LYS A 131 -12.78 9.91 -12.67
C LYS A 131 -12.68 8.65 -11.81
N MET A 132 -13.09 8.77 -10.55
CA MET A 132 -12.97 7.67 -9.59
C MET A 132 -13.74 6.42 -10.05
N GLU A 133 -14.91 6.59 -10.66
CA GLU A 133 -15.77 5.51 -11.18
C GLU A 133 -15.15 4.70 -12.34
N GLU A 134 -14.12 5.23 -12.99
CA GLU A 134 -13.43 4.53 -14.08
C GLU A 134 -12.46 3.45 -13.59
N PHE A 135 -12.07 3.49 -12.30
CA PHE A 135 -11.04 2.60 -11.78
C PHE A 135 -11.26 2.13 -10.33
N ILE A 136 -12.24 2.66 -9.60
CA ILE A 136 -12.67 2.12 -8.30
C ILE A 136 -14.11 1.64 -8.42
N PRO A 137 -14.40 0.37 -8.08
CA PRO A 137 -15.78 -0.10 -8.04
C PRO A 137 -16.58 0.74 -7.04
N THR A 138 -17.86 1.02 -7.34
CA THR A 138 -18.72 1.84 -6.48
C THR A 138 -18.56 1.44 -5.02
N THR A 139 -18.08 2.38 -4.20
CA THR A 139 -17.73 2.13 -2.80
C THR A 139 -18.42 3.14 -1.92
N LEU A 140 -19.15 2.64 -0.93
CA LEU A 140 -19.94 3.39 0.01
C LEU A 140 -19.44 3.19 1.44
N ARG A 141 -19.49 4.25 2.22
CA ARG A 141 -19.16 4.32 3.64
C ARG A 141 -20.41 4.05 4.47
N MET A 142 -20.40 2.97 5.24
CA MET A 142 -21.55 2.60 6.06
C MET A 142 -21.69 3.47 7.32
N ASP A 143 -20.66 4.26 7.65
CA ASP A 143 -20.70 5.27 8.71
C ASP A 143 -21.28 6.61 8.26
N VAL A 144 -21.60 6.77 6.96
CA VAL A 144 -22.31 7.92 6.40
C VAL A 144 -23.77 7.54 6.16
N ARG A 145 -24.72 8.28 6.72
CA ARG A 145 -26.14 7.92 6.71
C ARG A 145 -26.72 7.93 5.29
N GLU A 146 -26.42 8.98 4.53
CA GLU A 146 -26.91 9.20 3.18
C GLU A 146 -26.43 8.08 2.23
N GLU A 147 -25.18 7.64 2.37
CA GLU A 147 -24.62 6.54 1.57
C GLU A 147 -25.21 5.16 1.94
N ARG A 148 -25.64 4.97 3.19
CA ARG A 148 -26.26 3.71 3.64
C ARG A 148 -27.63 3.47 2.99
N GLU A 149 -28.35 4.54 2.66
CA GLU A 149 -29.70 4.47 2.10
C GLU A 149 -29.69 4.12 0.59
N ALA A 150 -28.60 4.42 -0.13
CA ALA A 150 -28.41 4.15 -1.56
C ALA A 150 -28.21 2.66 -1.94
N PHE A 151 -28.41 1.74 -0.99
CA PHE A 151 -28.08 0.34 -1.10
C PHE A 151 -29.19 -0.46 -1.82
N PHE A 152 -28.93 -0.95 -3.04
CA PHE A 152 -29.90 -1.75 -3.83
C PHE A 152 -29.30 -3.00 -4.53
N SER A 153 -30.15 -4.04 -4.62
CA SER A 153 -30.24 -5.26 -5.47
C SER A 153 -29.02 -6.01 -6.02
N ARG A 154 -27.79 -5.55 -5.86
CA ARG A 154 -26.56 -6.17 -6.40
C ARG A 154 -25.72 -6.85 -5.32
N MET A 155 -24.78 -7.71 -5.73
CA MET A 155 -23.83 -8.33 -4.81
C MET A 155 -22.78 -7.31 -4.36
N TRP A 156 -22.54 -7.23 -3.05
CA TRP A 156 -21.54 -6.35 -2.47
C TRP A 156 -20.50 -7.11 -1.65
N ILE A 157 -19.30 -6.56 -1.58
CA ILE A 157 -18.26 -7.00 -0.64
C ILE A 157 -18.14 -5.98 0.49
N CYS A 158 -18.40 -6.44 1.70
CA CYS A 158 -18.26 -5.63 2.90
C CYS A 158 -16.85 -5.81 3.47
N LYS A 159 -16.15 -4.70 3.67
CA LYS A 159 -14.78 -4.70 4.18
C LYS A 159 -14.70 -3.85 5.46
N PRO A 160 -14.34 -4.44 6.61
CA PRO A 160 -14.12 -3.67 7.82
C PRO A 160 -12.92 -2.73 7.66
N THR A 161 -13.09 -1.50 8.14
CA THR A 161 -12.04 -0.48 8.13
C THR A 161 -10.92 -0.84 9.11
N GLY A 162 -9.67 -0.57 8.75
CA GLY A 162 -8.50 -0.86 9.60
C GLY A 162 -8.11 -2.34 9.70
N MET A 163 -8.83 -3.26 9.04
CA MET A 163 -8.43 -4.67 8.93
C MET A 163 -7.76 -4.97 7.59
N ASN A 164 -6.90 -5.99 7.59
CA ASN A 164 -6.13 -6.47 6.45
C ASN A 164 -6.20 -8.01 6.34
N GLN A 165 -5.56 -8.57 5.30
CA GLN A 165 -5.46 -10.03 5.08
C GLN A 165 -6.82 -10.73 4.88
N GLY A 166 -7.81 -9.99 4.36
CA GLY A 166 -9.18 -10.50 4.17
C GLY A 166 -9.96 -10.76 5.47
N ARG A 167 -9.42 -10.39 6.64
CA ARG A 167 -10.09 -10.63 7.92
C ARG A 167 -11.37 -9.80 8.05
N GLY A 168 -12.45 -10.46 8.42
CA GLY A 168 -13.77 -9.84 8.62
C GLY A 168 -14.49 -9.43 7.34
N ILE A 169 -13.95 -9.76 6.16
CA ILE A 169 -14.65 -9.56 4.88
C ILE A 169 -15.77 -10.58 4.74
N PHE A 170 -16.93 -10.13 4.26
CA PHE A 170 -18.05 -10.98 3.90
C PHE A 170 -18.77 -10.43 2.65
N LEU A 171 -19.50 -11.30 1.97
CA LEU A 171 -20.30 -10.94 0.81
C LEU A 171 -21.76 -10.74 1.24
N LEU A 172 -22.42 -9.77 0.60
CA LEU A 172 -23.86 -9.54 0.70
C LEU A 172 -24.43 -9.94 -0.66
N LYS A 173 -25.06 -11.12 -0.75
CA LYS A 173 -25.51 -11.71 -2.01
C LYS A 173 -27.01 -11.52 -2.22
N SER A 174 -27.80 -11.59 -1.17
CA SER A 174 -29.27 -11.54 -1.26
C SER A 174 -29.86 -10.32 -0.56
N LYS A 175 -31.15 -10.03 -0.82
CA LYS A 175 -31.88 -8.94 -0.12
C LYS A 175 -31.94 -9.19 1.39
N GLU A 176 -31.97 -10.45 1.81
CA GLU A 176 -31.99 -10.88 3.20
C GLU A 176 -30.65 -10.58 3.87
N ASP A 177 -29.51 -10.87 3.22
CA ASP A 177 -28.18 -10.52 3.73
C ASP A 177 -28.07 -9.01 3.99
N ILE A 178 -28.60 -8.23 3.04
CA ILE A 178 -28.60 -6.77 3.07
C ILE A 178 -29.45 -6.26 4.24
N ALA A 179 -30.66 -6.81 4.39
CA ALA A 179 -31.57 -6.46 5.48
C ALA A 179 -30.97 -6.81 6.85
N ALA A 180 -30.38 -8.00 6.98
CA ALA A 180 -29.70 -8.44 8.20
C ALA A 180 -28.51 -7.53 8.55
N PHE A 181 -27.72 -7.14 7.55
CA PHE A 181 -26.61 -6.21 7.76
C PHE A 181 -27.08 -4.81 8.14
N ARG A 182 -28.15 -4.29 7.51
CA ARG A 182 -28.77 -3.01 7.90
C ARG A 182 -29.27 -3.04 9.35
N LEU A 183 -29.92 -4.12 9.77
CA LEU A 183 -30.36 -4.29 11.16
C LEU A 183 -29.17 -4.30 12.13
N LYS A 184 -28.09 -5.00 11.78
CA LYS A 184 -26.84 -5.00 12.56
C LYS A 184 -26.23 -3.61 12.69
N LEU A 185 -26.25 -2.80 11.62
CA LEU A 185 -25.79 -1.41 11.67
C LEU A 185 -26.63 -0.55 12.62
N LYS A 186 -27.97 -0.64 12.54
CA LYS A 186 -28.89 0.07 13.45
C LYS A 186 -28.65 -0.29 14.92
N HIS A 187 -28.53 -1.59 15.23
CA HIS A 187 -28.25 -2.04 16.59
C HIS A 187 -26.88 -1.56 17.13
N MET A 188 -25.90 -1.32 16.25
CA MET A 188 -24.63 -0.72 16.66
C MET A 188 -24.77 0.78 16.96
N GLU A 189 -25.65 1.49 16.25
CA GLU A 189 -25.96 2.90 16.50
C GLU A 189 -26.81 3.09 17.77
N ASP A 190 -27.82 2.26 18.01
CA ASP A 190 -28.66 2.38 19.20
C ASP A 190 -27.86 2.14 20.49
N ARG A 191 -26.91 1.19 20.45
CA ARG A 191 -25.95 0.96 21.54
C ARG A 191 -25.02 2.15 21.80
N ARG A 192 -24.83 3.04 20.82
CA ARG A 192 -24.05 4.28 20.96
C ARG A 192 -24.80 5.31 21.80
N PHE A 193 -26.13 5.39 21.66
CA PHE A 193 -26.97 6.32 22.42
C PHE A 193 -27.18 5.87 23.87
N ASN A 194 -27.25 4.56 24.13
CA ASN A 194 -27.60 4.02 25.44
C ASN A 194 -26.43 3.82 26.43
N ARG A 195 -25.16 4.03 26.04
CA ARG A 195 -24.02 3.90 26.96
C ARG A 195 -23.09 5.12 26.87
N LYS A 196 -22.98 5.87 27.98
CA LYS A 196 -21.86 6.79 28.29
C LYS A 196 -20.53 6.02 28.50
N MET A 197 -20.21 5.01 27.69
CA MET A 197 -18.93 4.32 27.74
C MET A 197 -17.96 4.92 26.73
N HIS A 198 -16.96 5.64 27.25
CA HIS A 198 -15.75 5.95 26.51
C HIS A 198 -14.97 4.64 26.24
N TYR A 199 -14.32 4.58 25.07
CA TYR A 199 -13.12 3.77 24.72
C TYR A 199 -13.12 2.82 23.52
N ARG A 200 -14.22 2.55 22.80
CA ARG A 200 -14.11 1.90 21.46
C ARG A 200 -15.02 2.53 20.43
N GLN A 201 -14.41 3.23 19.46
CA GLN A 201 -15.06 3.63 18.21
C GLN A 201 -15.69 2.39 17.56
N PRO A 202 -16.95 2.43 17.11
CA PRO A 202 -17.57 1.31 16.41
C PRO A 202 -16.74 0.92 15.18
N GLN A 203 -16.68 -0.38 14.89
CA GLN A 203 -16.05 -0.88 13.67
C GLN A 203 -16.76 -0.28 12.45
N ALA A 204 -16.12 0.66 11.75
CA ALA A 204 -16.65 1.19 10.50
C ALA A 204 -16.44 0.17 9.36
N TYR A 205 -17.30 0.23 8.36
CA TYR A 205 -17.27 -0.65 7.18
C TYR A 205 -17.36 0.18 5.91
N ILE A 206 -16.66 -0.28 4.87
CA ILE A 206 -17.00 0.08 3.50
C ILE A 206 -17.76 -1.06 2.85
N VAL A 207 -18.71 -0.73 1.99
CA VAL A 207 -19.39 -1.67 1.10
C VAL A 207 -19.01 -1.29 -0.32
N GLN A 208 -18.40 -2.22 -1.03
CA GLN A 208 -17.93 -2.01 -2.39
C GLN A 208 -18.64 -2.97 -3.33
N HIS A 209 -18.99 -2.51 -4.53
CA HIS A 209 -19.65 -3.35 -5.53
C HIS A 209 -18.74 -4.55 -5.84
N TYR A 210 -19.29 -5.76 -5.73
CA TYR A 210 -18.51 -6.95 -6.01
C TYR A 210 -18.39 -7.15 -7.52
N ILE A 211 -17.17 -7.27 -8.02
CA ILE A 211 -16.91 -7.61 -9.43
C ILE A 211 -17.21 -9.11 -9.58
N GLN A 212 -18.44 -9.39 -10.05
CA GLN A 212 -18.98 -10.74 -10.20
C GLN A 212 -18.38 -11.50 -11.38
N ASN A 213 -17.98 -10.79 -12.44
CA ASN A 213 -17.38 -11.37 -13.63
C ASN A 213 -15.92 -10.93 -13.77
N PRO A 214 -15.02 -11.38 -12.88
CA PRO A 214 -13.60 -11.12 -13.04
C PRO A 214 -13.06 -11.88 -14.28
N LEU A 215 -12.00 -11.38 -14.88
CA LEU A 215 -11.20 -12.21 -15.78
C LEU A 215 -10.69 -13.42 -15.00
N LEU A 216 -10.74 -14.60 -15.61
CA LEU A 216 -10.29 -15.85 -14.97
C LEU A 216 -9.06 -16.40 -15.68
N LEU A 217 -8.06 -16.79 -14.89
CA LEU A 217 -6.88 -17.51 -15.37
C LEU A 217 -7.04 -18.98 -15.01
N LYS A 218 -7.17 -19.85 -16.01
CA LYS A 218 -7.49 -21.28 -15.83
C LYS A 218 -8.72 -21.51 -14.93
N GLY A 219 -9.77 -20.69 -15.09
CA GLY A 219 -10.99 -20.75 -14.29
C GLY A 219 -10.85 -20.24 -12.85
N LYS A 220 -9.70 -19.69 -12.46
CA LYS A 220 -9.42 -19.19 -11.11
C LYS A 220 -9.47 -17.66 -11.07
N LYS A 221 -9.98 -17.12 -9.97
CA LYS A 221 -9.97 -15.67 -9.73
C LYS A 221 -8.56 -15.24 -9.38
N PHE A 222 -8.17 -14.06 -9.83
CA PHE A 222 -6.85 -13.51 -9.53
C PHE A 222 -6.91 -12.02 -9.21
N ASP A 223 -5.83 -11.50 -8.64
CA ASP A 223 -5.53 -10.08 -8.59
C ASP A 223 -4.07 -9.85 -8.98
N VAL A 224 -3.70 -8.62 -9.33
CA VAL A 224 -2.33 -8.22 -9.63
C VAL A 224 -1.81 -7.30 -8.53
N ARG A 225 -0.68 -7.67 -7.93
CA ARG A 225 0.11 -6.80 -7.05
C ARG A 225 1.11 -6.01 -7.91
N SER A 226 1.05 -4.68 -7.80
CA SER A 226 2.07 -3.75 -8.32
C SER A 226 2.61 -2.87 -7.20
N TYR A 227 3.71 -2.15 -7.44
CA TYR A 227 4.38 -1.33 -6.42
C TYR A 227 4.42 0.14 -6.82
N LEU A 228 3.98 1.01 -5.90
CA LEU A 228 4.21 2.45 -5.95
C LEU A 228 5.33 2.77 -4.98
N LEU A 229 6.46 3.26 -5.49
CA LEU A 229 7.56 3.77 -4.68
C LEU A 229 7.49 5.30 -4.66
N ILE A 230 7.29 5.88 -3.48
CA ILE A 230 7.56 7.29 -3.22
C ILE A 230 8.99 7.35 -2.70
N ALA A 231 9.97 7.53 -3.58
CA ALA A 231 11.40 7.45 -3.24
C ALA A 231 11.90 8.69 -2.47
N CYS A 232 11.20 9.82 -2.59
CA CYS A 232 11.44 11.03 -1.83
C CYS A 232 10.14 11.84 -1.74
N THR A 233 9.92 12.58 -0.65
CA THR A 233 8.77 13.49 -0.50
C THR A 233 9.12 14.97 -0.65
N ALA A 234 10.35 15.36 -0.33
CA ALA A 234 10.83 16.74 -0.44
C ALA A 234 12.17 16.78 -1.18
N PRO A 235 12.17 16.88 -2.52
CA PRO A 235 11.06 16.86 -3.49
C PRO A 235 10.32 15.52 -3.64
N TYR A 236 9.13 15.52 -4.24
CA TYR A 236 8.50 14.27 -4.65
C TYR A 236 9.20 13.63 -5.85
N VAL A 237 9.56 12.35 -5.71
CA VAL A 237 9.98 11.47 -6.81
C VAL A 237 9.26 10.13 -6.66
N VAL A 238 8.50 9.73 -7.67
CA VAL A 238 7.56 8.60 -7.59
C VAL A 238 7.75 7.65 -8.77
N PHE A 239 7.73 6.35 -8.49
CA PHE A 239 7.91 5.28 -9.48
C PHE A 239 6.83 4.21 -9.37
N PHE A 240 6.57 3.57 -10.50
CA PHE A 240 5.77 2.37 -10.66
C PHE A 240 6.69 1.18 -10.89
N ARG A 241 6.35 0.00 -10.36
CA ARG A 241 6.96 -1.25 -10.78
C ARG A 241 5.92 -2.36 -10.84
N HIS A 242 6.07 -3.22 -11.82
CA HIS A 242 5.37 -4.50 -11.86
C HIS A 242 5.68 -5.33 -10.61
N GLY A 243 4.70 -6.13 -10.18
CA GLY A 243 4.91 -7.14 -9.16
C GLY A 243 4.57 -8.51 -9.71
N TYR A 244 3.46 -9.08 -9.26
CA TYR A 244 3.09 -10.46 -9.55
C TYR A 244 1.58 -10.65 -9.49
N VAL A 245 1.10 -11.75 -10.07
CA VAL A 245 -0.32 -12.14 -10.03
C VAL A 245 -0.56 -13.12 -8.88
N ARG A 246 -1.68 -12.96 -8.16
CA ARG A 246 -2.12 -13.86 -7.08
C ARG A 246 -3.41 -14.55 -7.49
N LEU A 247 -3.38 -15.87 -7.59
CA LEU A 247 -4.53 -16.69 -7.97
C LEU A 247 -5.13 -17.39 -6.74
N THR A 248 -6.42 -17.69 -6.82
CA THR A 248 -7.08 -18.60 -5.87
C THR A 248 -6.60 -20.04 -6.07
N CYS A 249 -6.63 -20.86 -5.02
CA CYS A 249 -6.40 -22.30 -5.12
C CYS A 249 -7.57 -22.96 -5.86
N ASP A 250 -8.79 -22.57 -5.46
CA ASP A 250 -10.05 -23.12 -5.96
C ASP A 250 -10.51 -22.40 -7.24
N LEU A 251 -11.31 -23.10 -8.05
CA LEU A 251 -12.00 -22.50 -9.21
C LEU A 251 -12.98 -21.43 -8.75
N TYR A 252 -13.17 -20.40 -9.57
CA TYR A 252 -14.11 -19.34 -9.28
C TYR A 252 -15.54 -19.81 -9.57
N ASP A 253 -16.40 -19.67 -8.57
CA ASP A 253 -17.84 -19.84 -8.69
C ASP A 253 -18.52 -18.65 -8.00
N PRO A 254 -19.26 -17.79 -8.72
CA PRO A 254 -19.94 -16.63 -8.14
C PRO A 254 -21.01 -17.03 -7.10
N THR A 255 -21.56 -18.23 -7.18
CA THR A 255 -22.62 -18.72 -6.30
C THR A 255 -22.07 -19.28 -4.98
N SER A 256 -20.85 -19.83 -5.00
CA SER A 256 -20.17 -20.42 -3.85
C SER A 256 -20.20 -19.56 -2.58
N LYS A 257 -20.51 -20.15 -1.43
CA LYS A 257 -20.40 -19.44 -0.14
C LYS A 257 -18.97 -19.46 0.41
N ASN A 258 -18.07 -20.22 -0.22
CA ASN A 258 -16.70 -20.35 0.23
C ASN A 258 -15.86 -19.12 -0.17
N LEU A 259 -15.45 -18.34 0.83
CA LEU A 259 -14.64 -17.14 0.63
C LEU A 259 -13.26 -17.42 0.01
N SER A 260 -12.70 -18.63 0.09
CA SER A 260 -11.39 -18.95 -0.51
C SER A 260 -11.40 -18.84 -2.04
N ALA A 261 -12.54 -19.10 -2.68
CA ALA A 261 -12.73 -18.93 -4.13
C ALA A 261 -12.92 -17.46 -4.54
N HIS A 262 -13.23 -16.58 -3.58
CA HIS A 262 -13.50 -15.16 -3.84
C HIS A 262 -12.36 -14.21 -3.44
N LEU A 263 -11.48 -14.64 -2.52
CA LEU A 263 -10.44 -13.81 -1.92
C LEU A 263 -9.05 -14.36 -2.25
N THR A 264 -8.33 -13.68 -3.13
CA THR A 264 -7.00 -14.02 -3.67
C THR A 264 -5.83 -13.86 -2.70
N ASN A 265 -6.04 -13.25 -1.53
CA ASN A 265 -4.95 -12.98 -0.61
C ASN A 265 -4.31 -14.28 -0.08
N GLN A 266 -2.97 -14.34 -0.06
CA GLN A 266 -2.24 -15.54 0.36
C GLN A 266 -2.59 -16.00 1.79
N TYR A 267 -2.97 -15.10 2.69
CA TYR A 267 -3.38 -15.49 4.04
C TYR A 267 -4.63 -16.37 4.03
N MET A 268 -5.60 -16.06 3.16
CA MET A 268 -6.79 -16.89 2.94
C MET A 268 -6.44 -18.16 2.18
N GLN A 269 -5.59 -18.08 1.15
CA GLN A 269 -5.20 -19.24 0.35
C GLN A 269 -4.41 -20.28 1.15
N LYS A 270 -3.58 -19.85 2.11
CA LYS A 270 -2.83 -20.73 3.03
C LYS A 270 -3.71 -21.61 3.92
N LYS A 271 -5.00 -21.32 4.04
CA LYS A 271 -5.96 -22.15 4.78
C LYS A 271 -6.47 -23.33 3.95
N ASN A 272 -6.26 -23.32 2.64
CA ASN A 272 -6.63 -24.44 1.79
C ASN A 272 -5.73 -25.65 2.14
N PRO A 273 -6.31 -26.84 2.41
CA PRO A 273 -5.53 -28.04 2.77
C PRO A 273 -4.48 -28.44 1.74
N LEU A 274 -4.70 -28.10 0.46
CA LEU A 274 -3.82 -28.42 -0.66
C LEU A 274 -2.81 -27.30 -0.98
N TYR A 275 -2.77 -26.23 -0.18
CA TYR A 275 -1.93 -25.06 -0.47
C TYR A 275 -0.44 -25.41 -0.62
N SER A 276 0.08 -26.36 0.16
CA SER A 276 1.49 -26.76 0.07
C SER A 276 1.87 -27.31 -1.30
N GLN A 277 0.93 -27.98 -1.98
CA GLN A 277 1.09 -28.55 -3.32
C GLN A 277 0.81 -27.49 -4.40
N LEU A 278 -0.15 -26.59 -4.16
CA LEU A 278 -0.61 -25.60 -5.14
C LEU A 278 0.13 -24.25 -5.08
N LYS A 279 0.98 -24.01 -4.07
CA LYS A 279 1.56 -22.68 -3.81
C LYS A 279 2.29 -22.07 -5.01
N GLU A 280 2.96 -22.89 -5.81
CA GLU A 280 3.71 -22.43 -6.99
C GLU A 280 2.75 -21.99 -8.10
N ASP A 281 1.60 -22.66 -8.24
CA ASP A 281 0.56 -22.30 -9.21
C ASP A 281 -0.28 -21.08 -8.79
N THR A 282 -0.25 -20.73 -7.50
CA THR A 282 -1.04 -19.59 -6.96
C THR A 282 -0.39 -18.23 -7.20
N VAL A 283 0.83 -18.20 -7.74
CA VAL A 283 1.54 -16.95 -8.04
C VAL A 283 2.15 -17.02 -9.43
N TRP A 284 1.79 -16.07 -10.31
CA TRP A 284 2.39 -15.97 -11.63
C TRP A 284 3.26 -14.72 -11.75
N SER A 285 4.33 -14.82 -12.55
CA SER A 285 5.05 -13.65 -13.03
C SER A 285 4.19 -12.84 -14.00
N MET A 286 4.56 -11.58 -14.24
CA MET A 286 3.85 -10.74 -15.21
C MET A 286 4.02 -11.26 -16.63
N GLU A 287 5.17 -11.90 -16.94
CA GLU A 287 5.48 -12.52 -18.22
C GLU A 287 4.59 -13.74 -18.46
N SER A 288 4.39 -14.58 -17.44
CA SER A 288 3.48 -15.74 -17.50
C SER A 288 2.03 -15.28 -17.71
N PHE A 289 1.62 -14.21 -17.03
CA PHE A 289 0.30 -13.61 -17.24
C PHE A 289 0.14 -13.04 -18.65
N ASN A 290 1.15 -12.33 -19.15
CA ASN A 290 1.16 -11.77 -20.49
C ASN A 290 1.09 -12.86 -21.57
N ALA A 291 1.90 -13.91 -21.44
CA ALA A 291 1.89 -15.05 -22.35
C ALA A 291 0.52 -15.74 -22.37
N TYR A 292 -0.10 -15.94 -21.21
CA TYR A 292 -1.44 -16.53 -21.13
C TYR A 292 -2.51 -15.64 -21.78
N VAL A 293 -2.44 -14.32 -21.60
CA VAL A 293 -3.39 -13.39 -22.23
C VAL A 293 -3.23 -13.37 -23.75
N ASN A 294 -1.99 -13.36 -24.24
CA ASN A 294 -1.69 -13.46 -25.67
C ASN A 294 -2.27 -14.75 -26.27
N ASP A 295 -2.04 -15.89 -25.61
CA ASP A 295 -2.51 -17.21 -26.07
C ASP A 295 -4.03 -17.35 -26.06
N ARG A 296 -4.70 -16.89 -24.98
CA ARG A 296 -6.10 -17.23 -24.71
C ARG A 296 -7.11 -16.16 -25.08
N PHE A 297 -6.72 -14.89 -25.07
CA PHE A 297 -7.67 -13.79 -25.18
C PHE A 297 -7.35 -12.83 -26.31
N GLN A 298 -6.12 -12.79 -26.83
CA GLN A 298 -5.72 -11.80 -27.83
C GLN A 298 -6.65 -11.80 -29.05
N ALA A 299 -6.80 -12.93 -29.71
CA ALA A 299 -7.66 -13.04 -30.90
C ALA A 299 -9.15 -12.88 -30.55
N ALA A 300 -9.60 -13.51 -29.46
CA ALA A 300 -11.03 -13.54 -29.10
C ALA A 300 -11.57 -12.19 -28.60
N LYS A 301 -10.70 -11.32 -28.08
CA LYS A 301 -11.06 -10.01 -27.50
C LYS A 301 -10.43 -8.83 -28.25
N ASP A 302 -9.84 -9.08 -29.42
CA ASP A 302 -9.13 -8.10 -30.26
C ASP A 302 -8.14 -7.23 -29.46
N LEU A 303 -7.35 -7.88 -28.61
CA LEU A 303 -6.39 -7.19 -27.77
C LEU A 303 -5.08 -6.95 -28.53
N PRO A 304 -4.39 -5.82 -28.28
CA PRO A 304 -3.02 -5.65 -28.74
C PRO A 304 -2.13 -6.76 -28.17
N ARG A 305 -1.14 -7.19 -28.97
CA ARG A 305 -0.08 -8.08 -28.48
C ARG A 305 0.56 -7.46 -27.24
N ASP A 306 0.84 -8.30 -26.25
CA ASP A 306 1.44 -7.91 -24.98
C ASP A 306 0.60 -6.90 -24.19
N TRP A 307 -0.74 -7.02 -24.26
CA TRP A 307 -1.67 -6.14 -23.55
C TRP A 307 -1.34 -5.98 -22.06
N VAL A 308 -0.87 -7.05 -21.39
CA VAL A 308 -0.53 -7.03 -19.95
C VAL A 308 0.68 -6.11 -19.68
N LEU A 309 1.73 -6.20 -20.47
CA LEU A 309 2.95 -5.40 -20.31
C LEU A 309 2.82 -4.00 -20.95
N GLY A 310 1.87 -3.82 -21.87
CA GLY A 310 1.56 -2.55 -22.54
C GLY A 310 0.37 -1.81 -21.92
N ALA A 311 -0.83 -2.04 -22.47
CA ALA A 311 -2.04 -1.27 -22.14
C ALA A 311 -2.44 -1.38 -20.66
N PHE A 312 -2.39 -2.58 -20.08
CA PHE A 312 -2.68 -2.82 -18.67
C PHE A 312 -1.67 -2.12 -17.75
N ALA A 313 -0.37 -2.25 -18.04
CA ALA A 313 0.69 -1.55 -17.32
C ALA A 313 0.48 -0.03 -17.34
N LYS A 314 0.22 0.55 -18.51
CA LYS A 314 -0.06 1.97 -18.68
C LYS A 314 -1.29 2.41 -17.88
N ARG A 315 -2.36 1.60 -17.88
CA ARG A 315 -3.57 1.89 -17.10
C ARG A 315 -3.29 1.88 -15.58
N MET A 316 -2.51 0.91 -15.08
CA MET A 316 -2.09 0.90 -13.67
C MET A 316 -1.26 2.15 -13.31
N GLN A 317 -0.33 2.56 -14.17
CA GLN A 317 0.49 3.77 -13.97
C GLN A 317 -0.36 5.05 -13.90
N GLN A 318 -1.38 5.17 -14.76
CA GLN A 318 -2.32 6.30 -14.73
C GLN A 318 -3.13 6.32 -13.43
N ILE A 319 -3.66 5.16 -13.01
CA ILE A 319 -4.43 5.03 -11.76
C ILE A 319 -3.56 5.38 -10.55
N MET A 320 -2.34 4.84 -10.47
CA MET A 320 -1.43 5.09 -9.36
C MET A 320 -0.98 6.56 -9.30
N SER A 321 -0.74 7.17 -10.46
CA SER A 321 -0.49 8.61 -10.56
C SER A 321 -1.68 9.43 -10.04
N GLN A 322 -2.90 9.09 -10.44
CA GLN A 322 -4.12 9.76 -9.97
C GLN A 322 -4.29 9.64 -8.45
N CYS A 323 -4.06 8.46 -7.88
CA CYS A 323 -4.10 8.24 -6.44
C CYS A 323 -3.02 9.05 -5.71
N PHE A 324 -1.79 9.10 -6.23
CA PHE A 324 -0.73 9.92 -5.67
C PHE A 324 -1.05 11.43 -5.71
N LEU A 325 -1.54 11.93 -6.86
CA LEU A 325 -1.91 13.34 -7.01
C LEU A 325 -3.01 13.75 -6.03
N ALA A 326 -3.97 12.86 -5.72
CA ALA A 326 -5.04 13.10 -4.76
C ALA A 326 -4.57 13.28 -3.30
N VAL A 327 -3.36 12.80 -2.97
CA VAL A 327 -2.79 12.87 -1.61
C VAL A 327 -1.52 13.71 -1.53
N LYS A 328 -0.94 14.13 -2.66
CA LYS A 328 0.36 14.84 -2.72
C LYS A 328 0.44 16.04 -1.77
N SER A 329 -0.62 16.84 -1.66
CA SER A 329 -0.67 18.01 -0.77
C SER A 329 -0.97 17.68 0.70
N LYS A 330 -1.34 16.43 1.00
CA LYS A 330 -1.70 15.95 2.33
C LYS A 330 -0.57 15.15 2.99
N LEU A 331 0.25 14.47 2.20
CA LEU A 331 1.36 13.64 2.68
C LEU A 331 2.44 14.48 3.36
N ASP A 332 3.00 13.94 4.44
CA ASP A 332 4.10 14.56 5.18
C ASP A 332 5.34 14.67 4.27
N CYS A 333 5.79 15.90 4.07
CA CYS A 333 6.81 16.28 3.11
C CYS A 333 8.10 16.67 3.86
N ARG A 334 9.05 15.73 3.98
CA ARG A 334 10.33 15.94 4.67
C ARG A 334 11.43 15.16 3.96
N LEU A 335 12.59 15.79 3.77
CA LEU A 335 13.72 15.16 3.08
C LEU A 335 14.23 13.95 3.88
N GLY A 336 14.15 12.78 3.25
CA GLY A 336 14.55 11.49 3.82
C GLY A 336 13.39 10.53 4.10
N PHE A 337 12.15 10.99 3.97
CA PHE A 337 10.98 10.10 3.97
C PHE A 337 10.82 9.42 2.60
N PHE A 338 10.55 8.12 2.63
CA PHE A 338 10.21 7.32 1.46
C PHE A 338 9.24 6.20 1.83
N ASP A 339 8.49 5.66 0.87
CA ASP A 339 7.48 4.62 1.12
C ASP A 339 7.35 3.66 -0.05
N LEU A 340 7.13 2.38 0.25
CA LEU A 340 6.85 1.34 -0.74
C LEU A 340 5.44 0.81 -0.49
N ILE A 341 4.54 1.09 -1.43
CA ILE A 341 3.11 0.81 -1.29
C ILE A 341 2.71 -0.28 -2.28
N GLY A 342 2.10 -1.35 -1.78
CA GLY A 342 1.56 -2.41 -2.63
C GLY A 342 0.17 -2.02 -3.13
N CYS A 343 -0.04 -2.03 -4.45
CA CYS A 343 -1.31 -1.69 -5.06
C CYS A 343 -1.93 -2.95 -5.67
N ASP A 344 -3.18 -3.22 -5.31
CA ASP A 344 -3.88 -4.45 -5.68
C ASP A 344 -4.91 -4.12 -6.77
N PHE A 345 -4.76 -4.74 -7.93
CA PHE A 345 -5.61 -4.53 -9.10
C PHE A 345 -6.39 -5.80 -9.46
N LEU A 346 -7.58 -5.63 -10.01
CA LEU A 346 -8.39 -6.69 -10.61
C LEU A 346 -8.70 -6.32 -12.06
N VAL A 347 -8.77 -7.33 -12.92
CA VAL A 347 -9.23 -7.19 -14.31
C VAL A 347 -10.56 -7.93 -14.41
N ASP A 348 -11.57 -7.31 -15.02
CA ASP A 348 -12.85 -7.98 -15.31
C ASP A 348 -12.87 -8.63 -16.71
N GLU A 349 -13.95 -9.35 -17.03
CA GLU A 349 -14.10 -10.08 -18.30
C GLU A 349 -14.08 -9.18 -19.56
N ASP A 350 -14.30 -7.88 -19.37
CA ASP A 350 -14.26 -6.83 -20.39
C ASP A 350 -12.89 -6.14 -20.44
N PHE A 351 -11.89 -6.69 -19.75
CA PHE A 351 -10.53 -6.16 -19.67
C PHE A 351 -10.46 -4.75 -19.04
N LYS A 352 -11.47 -4.38 -18.24
CA LYS A 352 -11.43 -3.15 -17.44
C LYS A 352 -10.63 -3.38 -16.15
N VAL A 353 -9.82 -2.38 -15.83
CA VAL A 353 -8.87 -2.42 -14.70
C VAL A 353 -9.46 -1.69 -13.50
N TRP A 354 -9.51 -2.39 -12.38
CA TRP A 354 -10.04 -1.91 -11.11
C TRP A 354 -8.98 -1.92 -10.03
N LEU A 355 -8.79 -0.80 -9.34
CA LEU A 355 -8.02 -0.73 -8.10
C LEU A 355 -8.87 -1.24 -6.94
N LEU A 356 -8.37 -2.24 -6.21
CA LEU A 356 -9.03 -2.83 -5.05
C LEU A 356 -8.64 -2.15 -3.75
N GLU A 357 -7.33 -1.95 -3.54
CA GLU A 357 -6.76 -1.28 -2.37
C GLU A 357 -5.29 -0.91 -2.61
N MET A 358 -4.80 0.04 -1.81
CA MET A 358 -3.38 0.35 -1.66
C MET A 358 -2.98 0.01 -0.23
N ASN A 359 -1.98 -0.83 -0.08
CA ASN A 359 -1.59 -1.46 1.18
C ASN A 359 -0.28 -0.84 1.68
N CYS A 360 -0.31 -0.33 2.91
CA CYS A 360 0.92 -0.04 3.64
C CYS A 360 1.63 -1.36 3.98
N ASN A 361 2.96 -1.34 3.99
CA ASN A 361 3.77 -2.50 4.34
C ASN A 361 3.41 -3.76 3.52
N PRO A 362 3.55 -3.72 2.19
CA PRO A 362 3.25 -4.87 1.33
C PRO A 362 4.01 -6.11 1.79
N ALA A 363 3.40 -7.29 1.67
CA ALA A 363 4.05 -8.54 2.07
C ALA A 363 5.32 -8.78 1.23
N LEU A 364 6.45 -9.01 1.91
CA LEU A 364 7.78 -9.24 1.33
C LEU A 364 8.25 -10.68 1.61
N HIS A 365 7.33 -11.65 1.54
CA HIS A 365 7.63 -13.07 1.73
C HIS A 365 8.05 -13.72 0.40
N THR A 366 8.97 -14.68 0.47
CA THR A 366 9.55 -15.38 -0.70
C THR A 366 9.21 -16.88 -0.65
N ASN A 367 7.92 -17.21 -0.54
CA ASN A 367 7.43 -18.57 -0.25
C ASN A 367 7.20 -19.47 -1.49
N CYS A 368 7.38 -18.92 -2.70
CA CYS A 368 7.35 -19.64 -3.98
C CYS A 368 8.44 -19.05 -4.90
N GLU A 369 8.76 -19.72 -6.00
CA GLU A 369 9.89 -19.36 -6.88
C GLU A 369 9.73 -17.95 -7.47
N VAL A 370 8.55 -17.62 -8.01
CA VAL A 370 8.27 -16.27 -8.54
C VAL A 370 8.53 -15.18 -7.49
N LEU A 371 8.15 -15.41 -6.23
CA LEU A 371 8.37 -14.42 -5.18
C LEU A 371 9.82 -14.34 -4.72
N LYS A 372 10.58 -15.44 -4.78
CA LYS A 372 12.03 -15.43 -4.52
C LYS A 372 12.79 -14.57 -5.53
N GLU A 373 12.29 -14.47 -6.76
CA GLU A 373 12.86 -13.62 -7.80
C GLU A 373 12.39 -12.16 -7.66
N VAL A 374 11.07 -11.93 -7.61
CA VAL A 374 10.49 -10.58 -7.67
C VAL A 374 10.77 -9.77 -6.41
N ILE A 375 10.53 -10.33 -5.21
CA ILE A 375 10.54 -9.55 -3.96
C ILE A 375 11.92 -8.98 -3.62
N PRO A 376 13.03 -9.76 -3.67
CA PRO A 376 14.35 -9.19 -3.43
C PRO A 376 14.69 -8.08 -4.41
N SER A 377 14.38 -8.25 -5.71
CA SER A 377 14.63 -7.22 -6.74
C SER A 377 13.89 -5.92 -6.40
N VAL A 378 12.59 -5.97 -6.06
CA VAL A 378 11.79 -4.80 -5.64
C VAL A 378 12.45 -4.06 -4.46
N VAL A 379 12.83 -4.78 -3.40
CA VAL A 379 13.35 -4.16 -2.16
C VAL A 379 14.74 -3.57 -2.38
N VAL A 380 15.62 -4.29 -3.08
CA VAL A 380 16.98 -3.83 -3.39
C VAL A 380 16.94 -2.57 -4.24
N GLU A 381 16.16 -2.57 -5.33
CA GLU A 381 16.04 -1.41 -6.21
C GLU A 381 15.37 -0.22 -5.50
N THR A 382 14.39 -0.47 -4.63
CA THR A 382 13.79 0.56 -3.77
C THR A 382 14.84 1.28 -2.92
N LEU A 383 15.71 0.51 -2.25
CA LEU A 383 16.75 1.07 -1.41
C LEU A 383 17.83 1.79 -2.23
N ASP A 384 18.21 1.22 -3.38
CA ASP A 384 19.18 1.84 -4.29
C ASP A 384 18.71 3.19 -4.82
N LEU A 385 17.49 3.25 -5.35
CA LEU A 385 16.86 4.49 -5.84
C LEU A 385 16.77 5.54 -4.73
N THR A 386 16.26 5.15 -3.56
CA THR A 386 16.10 6.06 -2.42
C THR A 386 17.44 6.62 -1.96
N LEU A 387 18.47 5.78 -1.84
CA LEU A 387 19.81 6.20 -1.43
C LEU A 387 20.47 7.11 -2.47
N GLU A 388 20.36 6.78 -3.76
CA GLU A 388 20.92 7.62 -4.84
C GLU A 388 20.25 9.00 -4.87
N ILE A 389 18.92 9.03 -4.87
CA ILE A 389 18.12 10.27 -4.87
C ILE A 389 18.49 11.13 -3.65
N PHE A 390 18.52 10.53 -2.47
CA PHE A 390 18.86 11.24 -1.23
C PHE A 390 20.28 11.83 -1.27
N ARG A 391 21.27 11.08 -1.77
CA ARG A 391 22.66 11.57 -1.92
C ARG A 391 22.74 12.72 -2.92
N LYS A 392 22.09 12.58 -4.08
CA LYS A 392 22.07 13.62 -5.12
C LYS A 392 21.44 14.92 -4.60
N ILE A 393 20.31 14.84 -3.91
CA ILE A 393 19.66 16.02 -3.30
C ILE A 393 20.60 16.68 -2.27
N ARG A 394 21.20 15.89 -1.38
CA ARG A 394 22.16 16.43 -0.38
C ARG A 394 23.40 17.06 -1.02
N GLY A 395 23.86 16.51 -2.14
CA GLY A 395 24.97 17.03 -2.94
C GLY A 395 24.58 18.16 -3.91
N ARG A 396 23.33 18.61 -3.91
CA ARG A 396 22.79 19.60 -4.88
C ARG A 396 23.02 19.21 -6.35
N GLN A 397 22.98 17.91 -6.63
CA GLN A 397 23.14 17.34 -7.96
C GLN A 397 21.78 17.19 -8.65
N LYS A 398 21.76 17.17 -9.98
CA LYS A 398 20.57 16.79 -10.75
C LYS A 398 20.17 15.36 -10.38
N ILE A 399 18.88 15.15 -10.11
CA ILE A 399 18.36 13.82 -9.71
C ILE A 399 18.50 12.82 -10.86
N PHE A 400 18.11 13.22 -12.07
CA PHE A 400 18.15 12.38 -13.25
C PHE A 400 19.40 12.67 -14.11
N PRO A 401 19.93 11.67 -14.84
CA PRO A 401 19.48 10.25 -14.87
C PRO A 401 19.86 9.49 -13.60
N LEU A 402 19.10 8.45 -13.24
CA LEU A 402 19.38 7.60 -12.07
C LEU A 402 20.11 6.32 -12.51
N VAL A 403 21.30 6.07 -11.96
CA VAL A 403 22.12 4.90 -12.31
C VAL A 403 21.54 3.63 -11.70
N SER A 404 20.89 3.74 -10.54
CA SER A 404 20.26 2.63 -9.84
C SER A 404 18.92 2.18 -10.43
N GLN A 405 18.32 2.94 -11.36
CA GLN A 405 17.01 2.62 -11.92
C GLN A 405 17.10 1.42 -12.87
N ARG A 406 16.26 0.41 -12.63
CA ARG A 406 16.17 -0.83 -13.42
C ARG A 406 14.73 -1.06 -13.88
N GLU A 407 13.90 -1.73 -13.09
CA GLU A 407 12.52 -2.08 -13.44
C GLU A 407 11.50 -1.03 -12.96
N PHE A 408 11.86 -0.16 -12.02
CA PHE A 408 10.99 0.95 -11.63
C PHE A 408 10.89 1.97 -12.78
N VAL A 409 9.66 2.22 -13.22
CA VAL A 409 9.29 3.22 -14.23
C VAL A 409 8.92 4.52 -13.53
N HIS A 410 9.55 5.62 -13.91
CA HIS A 410 9.27 6.94 -13.34
C HIS A 410 7.84 7.40 -13.66
N LEU A 411 7.09 7.80 -12.63
CA LEU A 411 5.73 8.35 -12.76
C LEU A 411 5.68 9.87 -12.60
N TYR A 412 6.38 10.40 -11.60
CA TYR A 412 6.26 11.81 -11.23
C TYR A 412 7.52 12.35 -10.56
N SER A 413 7.91 13.56 -10.93
CA SER A 413 8.89 14.35 -10.19
C SER A 413 8.50 15.83 -10.16
N ALA A 414 8.66 16.45 -8.99
CA ALA A 414 8.24 17.83 -8.73
C ALA A 414 9.11 18.92 -9.41
N PHE A 415 10.14 18.54 -10.17
CA PHE A 415 11.08 19.48 -10.80
C PHE A 415 10.79 19.79 -12.26
N SER A 416 9.75 19.22 -12.84
CA SER A 416 9.48 19.29 -14.28
C SER A 416 8.80 20.57 -14.77
N THR A 417 8.60 21.59 -13.93
CA THR A 417 7.86 22.82 -14.30
C THR A 417 8.70 24.09 -14.44
N THR A 418 10.02 24.02 -14.41
CA THR A 418 10.87 25.18 -14.75
C THR A 418 12.01 24.74 -15.65
N GLU A 419 11.71 24.60 -16.95
CA GLU A 419 12.62 24.76 -18.10
C GLU A 419 11.89 24.26 -19.36
N LYS A 420 10.91 25.04 -19.83
CA LYS A 420 10.52 25.05 -21.24
C LYS A 420 10.63 26.48 -21.76
N SER A 421 11.83 26.76 -22.28
CA SER A 421 12.14 27.65 -23.40
C SER A 421 11.30 28.91 -23.55
N SER A 422 11.79 30.00 -22.99
CA SER A 422 11.85 31.28 -23.70
C SER A 422 12.83 31.14 -24.87
N THR A 423 12.38 30.59 -26.00
CA THR A 423 13.02 30.85 -27.30
C THR A 423 12.23 31.95 -27.97
N GLU A 424 12.78 33.16 -27.90
CA GLU A 424 12.42 34.29 -28.76
C GLU A 424 12.48 33.83 -30.23
N LEU A 425 11.39 34.05 -30.96
CA LEU A 425 11.39 33.99 -32.41
C LEU A 425 12.27 35.13 -32.95
N PRO A 426 13.21 34.88 -33.88
CA PRO A 426 13.91 35.95 -34.55
C PRO A 426 12.91 36.72 -35.42
N LYS A 427 12.86 38.03 -35.22
CA LYS A 427 12.20 38.97 -36.12
C LYS A 427 12.88 38.86 -37.49
N ASN A 428 12.15 38.37 -38.49
CA ASN A 428 12.59 38.46 -39.88
C ASN A 428 12.53 39.93 -40.32
N THR A 429 13.69 40.53 -40.50
CA THR A 429 13.91 41.70 -41.31
C THR A 429 14.12 41.26 -42.76
N LYS A 430 13.09 41.43 -43.60
CA LYS A 430 13.09 42.03 -44.94
C LYS A 430 11.80 41.67 -45.67
#